data_AF-A0A2H9QUA8-F1
#
_entry.id   AF-A0A2H9QUA8-F1
#
_cell.length_a   1.000
_cell.length_b   1.000
_cell.length_c   1.000
_cell.angle_alpha   90.00
_cell.angle_beta   90.00
_cell.angle_gamma   90.00
#
_symmetry.space_group_name_H-M   'P 1'
#
loop_
_entity.id
_entity.type
_entity.pdbx_description
1 polymer ?
#
loop_
_entity_poly.entity_id
_entity_poly.type
_entity_poly.pdbx_seq_one_letter_code
_entity_poly.pdbx_strand_id
1 'polypeptide(L)'
;MKAEAYRIKVVEPVKLTTKEERKKLIKKAGYNPFLLKAEDVYIDLLSDSGTGAMSQNQWAGMMLGDESYAGSKNFYNFESAVKDITGFKYVLPV
;
A
#
# COMPACT_ATOMS: atom_id res chain seq x y z
N MET A 1 -9.94 -24.56 -3.94
CA MET A 1 -9.12 -23.35 -3.70
C MET A 1 -7.99 -23.33 -4.71
N LYS A 2 -7.70 -22.19 -5.34
CA LYS A 2 -6.50 -22.00 -6.16
C LYS A 2 -5.42 -21.38 -5.28
N ALA A 3 -4.17 -21.76 -5.48
CA ALA A 3 -3.04 -21.09 -4.86
C ALA A 3 -2.89 -19.67 -5.42
N GLU A 4 -2.24 -18.80 -4.65
CA GLU A 4 -1.89 -17.45 -5.05
C GLU A 4 -0.99 -17.48 -6.30
N ALA A 5 -1.27 -16.60 -7.27
CA ALA A 5 -0.47 -16.47 -8.49
C ALA A 5 0.82 -15.64 -8.28
N TYR A 6 1.38 -15.68 -7.07
CA TYR A 6 2.61 -15.01 -6.67
C TYR A 6 3.24 -15.74 -5.47
N ARG A 7 4.48 -15.38 -5.15
CA ARG A 7 5.18 -15.85 -3.95
C ARG A 7 5.66 -14.66 -3.12
N ILE A 8 5.75 -14.85 -1.81
CA ILE A 8 6.25 -13.84 -0.88
C ILE A 8 7.74 -13.55 -1.20
N LYS A 9 8.08 -12.28 -1.39
CA LYS A 9 9.46 -11.80 -1.62
C LYS A 9 10.06 -11.17 -0.36
N VAL A 10 9.25 -10.40 0.36
CA VAL A 10 9.59 -9.67 1.59
C VAL A 10 8.39 -9.82 2.55
N VAL A 11 8.65 -9.82 3.85
CA VAL A 11 7.63 -9.83 4.91
C VAL A 11 7.78 -8.61 5.80
N GLU A 12 6.66 -8.12 6.33
CA GLU A 12 6.63 -7.13 7.40
C GLU A 12 6.28 -7.85 8.72
N PRO A 13 7.10 -7.74 9.77
CA PRO A 13 6.79 -8.34 11.07
C PRO A 13 5.53 -7.73 11.70
N VAL A 14 4.67 -8.58 12.26
CA VAL A 14 3.48 -8.17 13.00
C VAL A 14 3.53 -8.64 14.45
N LYS A 15 2.94 -7.85 15.35
CA LYS A 15 2.85 -8.18 16.77
C LYS A 15 1.58 -8.97 17.06
N LEU A 16 1.72 -10.13 17.71
CA LEU A 16 0.57 -10.89 18.21
C LEU A 16 0.19 -10.40 19.61
N THR A 17 -0.81 -9.51 19.69
CA THR A 17 -1.36 -9.07 20.98
C THR A 17 -2.21 -10.17 21.63
N THR A 18 -2.22 -10.20 22.96
CA THR A 18 -3.15 -11.01 23.74
C THR A 18 -4.55 -10.38 23.74
N LYS A 19 -5.57 -11.18 24.08
CA LYS A 19 -6.95 -10.69 24.21
C LYS A 19 -7.07 -9.56 25.26
N GLU A 20 -6.34 -9.67 26.37
CA GLU A 20 -6.38 -8.67 27.44
C GLU A 20 -5.70 -7.35 27.06
N GLU A 21 -4.60 -7.40 26.32
CA GLU A 21 -4.00 -6.19 25.73
C GLU A 21 -4.96 -5.52 24.77
N ARG A 22 -5.59 -6.26 23.85
CA ARG A 22 -6.56 -5.70 22.91
C ARG A 22 -7.73 -5.01 23.61
N LYS A 23 -8.27 -5.57 24.69
CA LYS A 23 -9.32 -4.92 25.50
C LYS A 23 -8.87 -3.59 26.08
N LYS A 24 -7.64 -3.50 26.62
CA LYS A 24 -7.10 -2.25 27.17
C LYS A 24 -6.89 -1.21 26.07
N LEU A 25 -6.34 -1.63 24.93
CA LEU A 25 -6.06 -0.79 23.78
C LEU A 25 -7.35 -0.19 23.19
N ILE A 26 -8.36 -1.01 22.92
CA ILE A 26 -9.62 -0.51 22.36
C ILE A 26 -10.37 0.41 23.32
N LYS A 27 -10.31 0.14 24.64
CA LYS A 27 -10.86 1.05 25.65
C LYS A 27 -10.12 2.38 25.67
N LYS A 28 -8.78 2.38 25.58
CA LYS A 28 -7.96 3.60 25.49
C LYS A 28 -8.25 4.40 24.22
N ALA A 29 -8.54 3.71 23.11
CA ALA A 29 -8.95 4.31 21.84
C ALA A 29 -10.41 4.80 21.84
N GLY A 30 -11.10 4.82 22.99
CA GLY A 30 -12.51 5.25 23.07
C GLY A 30 -13.45 4.36 22.26
N TYR A 31 -13.10 3.07 22.10
CA TYR A 31 -13.80 2.11 21.25
C TYR A 31 -13.87 2.48 19.76
N ASN A 32 -13.00 3.38 19.30
CA ASN A 32 -12.86 3.72 17.88
C ASN A 32 -11.58 3.10 17.30
N PRO A 33 -11.69 2.08 16.39
CA PRO A 33 -10.54 1.46 15.76
C PRO A 33 -9.64 2.41 14.97
N PHE A 34 -10.16 3.54 14.45
CA PHE A 34 -9.34 4.57 13.79
C PHE A 34 -8.28 5.19 14.70
N LEU A 35 -8.47 5.09 16.03
CA LEU A 35 -7.54 5.62 17.02
C LEU A 35 -6.59 4.55 17.58
N LEU A 36 -6.65 3.31 17.07
CA LEU A 36 -5.65 2.30 17.37
C LEU A 36 -4.35 2.60 16.65
N LYS A 37 -3.23 2.25 17.28
CA LYS A 37 -1.93 2.25 16.61
C LYS A 37 -1.80 1.02 15.73
N ALA A 38 -1.23 1.17 14.54
CA ALA A 38 -1.00 0.07 13.61
C ALA A 38 -0.15 -1.07 14.22
N GLU A 39 0.88 -0.74 15.02
CA GLU A 39 1.75 -1.72 15.71
C GLU A 39 1.02 -2.70 16.65
N ASP A 40 -0.20 -2.34 17.07
CA ASP A 40 -1.03 -3.14 17.97
C ASP A 40 -2.13 -3.94 17.24
N VAL A 41 -2.26 -3.80 15.92
CA VAL A 41 -3.21 -4.49 15.06
C VAL A 41 -2.52 -5.68 14.38
N TYR A 42 -3.06 -6.89 14.55
CA TYR A 42 -2.46 -8.09 13.98
C TYR A 42 -2.76 -8.28 12.49
N ILE A 43 -4.02 -8.03 12.10
CA ILE A 43 -4.48 -8.03 10.71
C ILE A 43 -5.28 -6.75 10.54
N ASP A 44 -4.78 -5.84 9.72
CA ASP A 44 -5.45 -4.56 9.44
C ASP A 44 -6.32 -4.69 8.18
N LEU A 45 -7.62 -4.52 8.36
CA LEU A 45 -8.63 -4.55 7.30
C LEU A 45 -9.40 -3.22 7.26
N LEU A 46 -8.84 -2.14 7.79
CA LEU A 46 -9.51 -0.85 7.89
C LEU A 46 -9.78 -0.24 6.51
N SER A 47 -8.85 -0.38 5.56
CA SER A 47 -8.99 0.09 4.18
C SER A 47 -8.05 -0.65 3.23
N ASP A 48 -8.44 -0.71 1.95
CA ASP A 48 -7.63 -1.14 0.82
C ASP A 48 -6.86 0.03 0.15
N SER A 49 -7.07 1.26 0.60
CA SER A 49 -6.45 2.47 0.05
C SER A 49 -4.99 2.60 0.51
N GLY A 50 -4.05 2.26 -0.36
CA GLY A 50 -2.61 2.42 -0.10
C GLY A 50 -1.97 1.30 0.73
N THR A 51 -2.72 0.23 1.02
CA THR A 51 -2.27 -0.93 1.83
C THR A 51 -1.84 -2.13 0.97
N GLY A 52 -1.70 -1.93 -0.35
CA GLY A 52 -1.26 -2.98 -1.28
C GLY A 52 0.23 -3.30 -1.19
N ALA A 53 0.59 -4.58 -1.24
CA ALA A 53 1.98 -5.02 -1.34
C ALA A 53 2.50 -4.88 -2.78
N MET A 54 3.55 -4.07 -2.97
CA MET A 54 4.20 -3.91 -4.27
C MET A 54 5.07 -5.11 -4.65
N SER A 55 5.11 -5.43 -5.94
CA SER A 55 6.00 -6.44 -6.52
C SER A 55 7.46 -6.00 -6.52
N GLN A 56 8.39 -6.94 -6.73
CA GLN A 56 9.82 -6.62 -6.88
C GLN A 56 10.10 -5.67 -8.05
N ASN A 57 9.29 -5.69 -9.12
CA ASN A 57 9.48 -4.81 -10.28
C ASN A 57 9.08 -3.37 -9.95
N GLN A 58 8.02 -3.18 -9.15
CA GLN A 58 7.63 -1.86 -8.64
C GLN A 58 8.70 -1.29 -7.71
N TRP A 59 9.25 -2.10 -6.79
CA TRP A 59 10.39 -1.69 -5.96
C TRP A 59 11.63 -1.36 -6.78
N ALA A 60 11.91 -2.07 -7.88
CA ALA A 60 12.99 -1.69 -8.80
C ALA A 60 12.72 -0.35 -9.48
N GLY A 61 11.47 -0.10 -9.89
CA GLY A 61 11.02 1.18 -10.44
C GLY A 61 11.22 2.35 -9.48
N MET A 62 11.00 2.15 -8.17
CA MET A 62 11.25 3.16 -7.14
C MET A 62 12.72 3.62 -7.11
N MET A 63 13.68 2.75 -7.44
CA MET A 63 15.11 3.10 -7.45
C MET A 63 15.54 3.84 -8.72
N LEU A 64 14.65 3.97 -9.70
CA LEU A 64 14.88 4.60 -11.01
C LEU A 64 14.08 5.90 -11.17
N GLY A 65 13.72 6.54 -10.05
CA GLY A 65 13.00 7.81 -10.06
C GLY A 65 13.80 8.94 -10.73
N ASP A 66 13.18 9.59 -11.71
CA ASP A 66 13.59 10.86 -12.31
C ASP A 66 12.85 11.98 -11.60
N GLU A 67 13.54 12.58 -10.62
CA GLU A 67 13.05 13.65 -9.74
C GLU A 67 13.10 15.05 -10.39
N SER A 68 13.16 15.10 -11.72
CA SER A 68 13.11 16.36 -12.47
C SER A 68 11.77 17.07 -12.28
N TYR A 69 11.81 18.38 -12.00
CA TYR A 69 10.62 19.20 -11.74
C TYR A 69 9.63 19.26 -12.93
N ALA A 70 10.14 19.21 -14.16
CA ALA A 70 9.33 19.19 -15.37
C ALA A 70 9.91 18.21 -16.38
N GLY A 71 9.04 17.49 -17.09
CA GLY A 71 9.44 16.55 -18.13
C GLY A 71 10.07 15.25 -17.60
N SER A 72 9.74 14.82 -16.38
CA SER A 72 10.20 13.55 -15.79
C SER A 72 9.89 12.37 -16.72
N LYS A 73 10.87 11.50 -16.93
CA LYS A 73 10.70 10.24 -17.68
C LYS A 73 9.62 9.35 -17.07
N ASN A 74 9.46 9.36 -15.74
CA ASN A 74 8.45 8.54 -15.06
C ASN A 74 7.03 9.02 -15.35
N PHE A 75 6.81 10.33 -15.53
CA PHE A 75 5.50 10.85 -15.94
C PHE A 75 5.09 10.31 -17.31
N TYR A 76 5.98 10.33 -18.30
CA TYR A 76 5.66 9.81 -19.64
C TYR A 76 5.39 8.30 -19.64
N ASN A 77 6.10 7.53 -18.80
CA ASN A 77 5.80 6.11 -18.59
C ASN A 77 4.40 5.90 -17.99
N PHE A 78 4.04 6.69 -16.98
CA PHE A 78 2.71 6.66 -16.35
C PHE A 78 1.61 7.07 -17.33
N GLU A 79 1.79 8.19 -18.03
CA GLU A 79 0.85 8.68 -19.03
C GLU A 79 0.59 7.62 -20.11
N SER A 80 1.65 7.01 -20.64
CA SER A 80 1.55 5.95 -21.65
C SER A 80 0.73 4.76 -21.14
N ALA A 81 1.01 4.27 -19.93
CA ALA A 81 0.28 3.15 -19.34
C ALA A 81 -1.20 3.48 -19.08
N VAL A 82 -1.51 4.68 -18.57
CA VAL A 82 -2.89 5.11 -18.37
C VAL A 82 -3.63 5.20 -19.70
N LYS A 83 -3.01 5.76 -20.73
CA LYS A 83 -3.58 5.85 -22.08
C LYS A 83 -3.85 4.47 -22.67
N ASP A 84 -2.93 3.52 -22.53
CA ASP A 84 -3.07 2.14 -23.01
C ASP A 84 -4.23 1.41 -22.32
N ILE A 85 -4.35 1.53 -21.00
CA ILE A 85 -5.37 0.84 -20.21
C ILE A 85 -6.76 1.47 -20.39
N THR A 86 -6.83 2.81 -20.43
CA THR A 86 -8.10 3.54 -20.31
C THR A 86 -8.58 4.17 -21.62
N GLY A 87 -7.68 4.42 -22.58
CA GLY A 87 -7.99 5.12 -23.83
C GLY A 87 -8.19 6.64 -23.71
N PHE A 88 -8.04 7.23 -22.52
CA PHE A 88 -8.22 8.67 -22.36
C PHE A 88 -7.12 9.48 -23.05
N LYS A 89 -7.48 10.58 -23.72
CA LYS A 89 -6.54 11.40 -24.48
C LYS A 89 -5.56 12.21 -23.61
N TYR A 90 -6.04 12.70 -22.48
CA TYR A 90 -5.29 13.56 -21.58
C TYR A 90 -5.24 12.94 -20.19
N VAL A 91 -4.07 13.00 -19.57
CA VAL A 91 -3.81 12.45 -18.24
C VAL A 91 -3.20 13.56 -17.39
N LEU A 92 -3.80 13.82 -16.23
CA LEU A 92 -3.28 14.74 -15.23
C LEU A 92 -3.07 13.92 -13.94
N PRO A 93 -1.83 13.75 -13.46
CA PRO A 93 -1.60 13.15 -12.15
C PRO A 93 -2.08 14.13 -11.07
N VAL A 94 -2.72 13.59 -10.02
CA VAL A 94 -3.21 14.33 -8.85
C VAL A 94 -2.21 14.28 -7.70
#